data_AF-A0A951ZN80-F1
#
_entry.id   AF-A0A951ZN80-F1
#
_cell.length_a   1.000
_cell.length_b   1.000
_cell.length_c   1.000
_cell.angle_alpha   90.00
_cell.angle_beta   90.00
_cell.angle_gamma   90.00
#
_symmetry.space_group_name_H-M   'P 1'
#
loop_
_entity.id
_entity.type
_entity.pdbx_description
1 polymer ?
#
loop_
_entity_poly.entity_id
_entity_poly.type
_entity_poly.pdbx_seq_one_letter_code
_entity_poly.pdbx_strand_id
1 'polypeptide(L)'
;MIKTFLPADVPTSQFHALMLSSIAPRPIAFVSTIDNDGTPNLAPFSFFNAFGSNPPLLIFSPARRVRNNTIKHTLENVEQVKEAVVNVVSYNMVQQASLASS
;
A
#
# COMPACT_ATOMS: atom_id res chain seq x y z
N MET A 1 -16.87 18.88 21.84
CA MET A 1 -15.78 18.52 22.77
C MET A 1 -14.65 17.93 21.95
N ILE A 2 -13.43 18.45 22.06
CA ILE A 2 -12.26 17.90 21.36
C ILE A 2 -11.75 16.69 22.14
N LYS A 3 -11.51 15.58 21.45
CA LYS A 3 -10.88 14.38 22.02
C LYS A 3 -9.40 14.36 21.61
N THR A 4 -8.52 14.12 22.58
CA THR A 4 -7.08 13.98 22.36
C THR A 4 -6.70 12.51 22.52
N PHE A 5 -5.89 11.99 21.60
CA PHE A 5 -5.36 10.63 21.64
C PHE A 5 -3.83 10.71 21.60
N LEU A 6 -3.17 10.15 22.60
CA LEU A 6 -1.72 9.97 22.58
C LEU A 6 -1.39 8.60 21.95
N PRO A 7 -0.49 8.52 20.96
CA PRO A 7 -0.19 7.25 20.28
C PRO A 7 0.30 6.14 21.23
N ALA A 8 1.01 6.50 22.29
CA ALA A 8 1.53 5.56 23.28
C ALA A 8 0.43 4.95 24.17
N ASP A 9 -0.72 5.62 24.29
CA ASP A 9 -1.80 5.24 25.22
C ASP A 9 -2.93 4.48 24.53
N VAL A 10 -2.84 4.30 23.21
CA VAL A 10 -3.89 3.68 22.38
C VAL A 10 -3.31 2.44 21.70
N PRO A 11 -4.02 1.30 21.68
CA PRO A 11 -3.58 0.12 20.94
C PRO A 11 -3.26 0.46 19.48
N THR A 12 -2.15 -0.07 18.94
CA THR A 12 -1.68 0.23 17.58
C THR A 12 -2.76 0.03 16.50
N SER A 13 -3.60 -1.01 16.64
CA SER A 13 -4.70 -1.27 15.70
C SER A 13 -5.76 -0.17 15.70
N GLN A 14 -6.08 0.37 16.88
CA GLN A 14 -7.03 1.47 17.02
C GLN A 14 -6.44 2.78 16.52
N PHE A 15 -5.17 3.07 16.86
CA PHE A 15 -4.50 4.27 16.36
C PHE A 15 -4.32 4.22 14.83
N HIS A 16 -4.03 3.04 14.27
CA HIS A 16 -4.00 2.81 12.83
C HIS A 16 -5.37 3.12 12.20
N ALA A 17 -6.48 2.66 12.79
CA ALA A 17 -7.82 3.00 12.30
C ALA A 17 -8.09 4.52 12.32
N LEU A 18 -7.67 5.23 13.39
CA LEU A 18 -7.77 6.69 13.48
C LEU A 18 -6.94 7.40 12.39
N MET A 19 -5.71 6.93 12.13
CA MET A 19 -4.87 7.43 11.05
C MET A 19 -5.54 7.26 9.68
N LEU A 20 -6.06 6.05 9.40
CA LEU A 20 -6.71 5.76 8.13
C LEU A 20 -8.03 6.49 7.93
N SER A 21 -8.77 6.81 8.98
CA SER A 21 -10.00 7.61 8.83
C SER A 21 -9.69 9.10 8.68
N SER A 22 -8.61 9.58 9.29
CA SER A 22 -8.22 11.00 9.27
C SER A 22 -7.48 11.39 7.98
N ILE A 23 -6.72 10.47 7.40
CA ILE A 23 -5.97 10.68 6.16
C ILE A 23 -6.76 10.01 5.02
N ALA A 24 -7.75 10.72 4.51
CA ALA A 24 -8.68 10.25 3.48
C ALA A 24 -9.20 11.42 2.61
N PRO A 25 -9.66 11.17 1.37
CA PRO A 25 -9.57 9.90 0.63
C PRO A 25 -8.12 9.57 0.27
N ARG A 26 -7.79 8.27 0.18
CA ARG A 26 -6.46 7.80 -0.24
C ARG A 26 -6.53 7.25 -1.66
N PRO A 27 -5.64 7.68 -2.58
CA PRO A 27 -5.49 7.01 -3.86
C PRO A 27 -4.97 5.59 -3.62
N ILE A 28 -5.34 4.67 -4.51
CA ILE A 28 -4.90 3.28 -4.44
C ILE A 28 -3.89 3.06 -5.57
N ALA A 29 -2.66 2.72 -5.20
CA ALA A 29 -1.68 2.17 -6.13
C ALA A 29 -1.98 0.69 -6.34
N PHE A 30 -2.33 0.31 -7.57
CA PHE A 30 -2.52 -1.09 -7.95
C PHE A 30 -1.27 -1.56 -8.69
N VAL A 31 -0.37 -2.19 -7.93
CA VAL A 31 1.02 -2.38 -8.33
C VAL A 31 1.22 -3.77 -8.89
N SER A 32 1.66 -3.85 -10.15
CA SER A 32 2.12 -5.09 -10.79
C SER A 32 3.63 -5.22 -10.72
N THR A 33 4.09 -6.42 -10.39
CA THR A 33 5.50 -6.82 -10.32
C THR A 33 5.67 -8.21 -10.92
N ILE A 34 6.92 -8.60 -11.23
CA ILE A 34 7.27 -9.97 -11.61
C ILE A 34 8.41 -10.46 -10.70
N ASP A 35 8.47 -11.76 -10.45
CA ASP A 35 9.66 -12.36 -9.82
C ASP A 35 10.75 -12.65 -10.88
N ASN A 36 11.88 -13.22 -10.45
CA ASN A 36 12.98 -13.60 -11.36
C ASN A 36 12.60 -14.67 -12.41
N ASP A 37 11.56 -15.47 -12.15
CA ASP A 37 11.07 -16.49 -13.07
C ASP A 37 10.01 -15.92 -14.04
N GLY A 38 9.68 -14.63 -13.90
CA GLY A 38 8.68 -13.94 -14.71
C GLY A 38 7.24 -14.15 -14.24
N THR A 39 7.02 -14.72 -13.05
CA THR A 39 5.67 -14.92 -12.50
C THR A 39 5.07 -13.58 -12.10
N PRO A 40 3.88 -13.21 -12.63
CA PRO A 40 3.27 -11.93 -12.31
C PRO A 40 2.63 -11.93 -10.91
N ASN A 41 2.74 -10.79 -10.24
CA ASN A 41 2.07 -10.49 -8.98
C ASN A 41 1.37 -9.12 -9.10
N LEU A 42 0.21 -8.97 -8.47
CA LEU A 42 -0.60 -7.75 -8.52
C LEU A 42 -1.26 -7.51 -7.17
N ALA A 43 -1.04 -6.33 -6.58
CA ALA A 43 -1.59 -6.00 -5.25
C ALA A 43 -1.94 -4.51 -5.09
N PRO A 44 -3.03 -4.18 -4.36
CA PRO A 44 -3.40 -2.79 -4.06
C PRO A 44 -2.72 -2.26 -2.78
N PHE A 45 -2.34 -0.97 -2.81
CA PHE A 45 -1.74 -0.26 -1.68
C PHE A 45 -2.37 1.14 -1.53
N SER A 46 -2.93 1.43 -0.35
CA SER A 46 -3.49 2.77 -0.06
C SER A 46 -2.50 3.73 0.61
N PHE A 47 -1.32 3.25 1.00
CA PHE A 47 -0.24 4.10 1.50
C PHE A 47 0.57 4.55 0.29
N PHE A 48 -0.04 5.39 -0.55
CA PHE A 48 0.46 5.79 -1.86
C PHE A 48 0.32 7.30 -2.05
N ASN A 49 1.34 7.96 -2.60
CA ASN A 49 1.26 9.36 -3.02
C ASN A 49 2.33 9.71 -4.07
N ALA A 50 2.15 10.85 -4.74
CA ALA A 50 3.22 11.52 -5.47
C ALA A 50 4.15 12.26 -4.48
N PHE A 51 5.45 12.26 -4.78
CA PHE A 51 6.49 12.80 -3.89
C PHE A 51 7.39 13.84 -4.57
N GLY A 52 7.48 13.84 -5.89
CA GLY A 52 8.26 14.82 -6.65
C GLY A 52 7.92 14.79 -8.14
N SER A 53 8.20 15.89 -8.83
CA SER A 53 7.96 16.04 -10.28
C SER A 53 9.23 16.20 -11.12
N ASN A 54 10.37 16.54 -10.51
CA ASN A 54 11.66 16.62 -11.18
C ASN A 54 12.81 16.19 -10.23
N PRO A 55 13.25 14.92 -10.27
CA PRO A 55 12.70 13.84 -11.10
C PRO A 55 11.29 13.43 -10.65
N PRO A 56 10.47 12.84 -11.53
CA PRO A 56 9.17 12.30 -11.16
C PRO A 56 9.35 11.16 -10.15
N LEU A 57 8.76 11.31 -8.97
CA LEU A 57 8.89 10.38 -7.85
C LEU A 57 7.53 10.09 -7.25
N LEU A 58 7.24 8.80 -7.06
CA LEU A 58 6.06 8.28 -6.36
C LEU A 58 6.53 7.41 -5.20
N ILE A 59 5.70 7.27 -4.16
CA ILE A 59 5.94 6.35 -3.06
C ILE A 59 4.70 5.48 -2.85
N PHE A 60 4.90 4.18 -2.65
CA PHE A 60 3.90 3.29 -2.06
C PHE A 60 4.55 2.41 -0.99
N SER A 61 3.79 2.04 0.04
CA SER A 61 4.31 1.24 1.16
C SER A 61 3.65 -0.14 1.24
N PRO A 62 4.36 -1.23 0.95
CA PRO A 62 3.92 -2.58 1.27
C PRO A 62 4.11 -2.85 2.76
N ALA A 63 3.03 -2.74 3.55
CA ALA A 63 3.06 -3.10 4.96
C ALA A 63 3.43 -4.58 5.15
N ARG A 64 4.25 -4.87 6.18
CA ARG A 64 4.56 -6.26 6.59
C ARG A 64 3.27 -6.95 7.04
N ARG A 65 3.18 -8.25 6.77
CA ARG A 65 2.08 -9.09 7.24
C ARG A 65 2.17 -9.20 8.76
N VAL A 66 1.19 -8.65 9.48
CA VAL A 66 1.18 -8.59 10.96
C VAL A 66 1.24 -9.98 11.59
N ARG A 67 0.61 -11.00 10.97
CA ARG A 67 0.50 -12.36 11.53
C ARG A 67 1.86 -13.05 11.72
N ASN A 68 2.78 -12.90 10.76
CA ASN A 68 4.05 -13.64 10.73
C ASN A 68 5.28 -12.72 10.49
N ASN A 69 5.11 -11.40 10.52
CA ASN A 69 6.14 -10.40 10.21
C ASN A 69 6.85 -10.58 8.85
N THR A 70 6.20 -11.26 7.90
CA THR A 70 6.71 -11.51 6.56
C THR A 70 6.43 -10.32 5.64
N ILE A 71 7.21 -10.19 4.58
CA ILE A 71 7.01 -9.17 3.55
C ILE A 71 5.99 -9.65 2.51
N LYS A 72 5.47 -8.72 1.71
CA LYS A 72 4.57 -9.02 0.59
C LYS A 72 5.39 -9.36 -0.64
N HIS A 73 4.87 -10.22 -1.52
CA HIS A 73 5.55 -10.59 -2.78
C HIS A 73 5.93 -9.36 -3.61
N THR A 74 5.13 -8.29 -3.60
CA THR A 74 5.50 -7.03 -4.28
C THR A 74 6.86 -6.48 -3.83
N LEU A 75 7.18 -6.56 -2.52
CA LEU A 75 8.49 -6.12 -2.02
C LEU A 75 9.60 -7.10 -2.41
N GLU A 76 9.35 -8.41 -2.24
CA GLU A 76 10.30 -9.47 -2.65
C GLU A 76 10.67 -9.33 -4.13
N ASN A 77 9.67 -9.14 -4.98
CA ASN A 77 9.83 -8.95 -6.42
C ASN A 77 10.63 -7.69 -6.73
N VAL A 78 10.33 -6.54 -6.12
CA VAL A 78 11.08 -5.28 -6.35
C VAL A 78 12.52 -5.36 -5.80
N GLU A 79 12.76 -6.20 -4.80
CA GLU A 79 14.10 -6.48 -4.31
C GLU A 79 14.95 -7.27 -5.31
N GLN A 80 14.32 -8.17 -6.08
CA GLN A 80 14.97 -9.00 -7.10
C GLN A 80 15.03 -8.30 -8.48
N VAL A 81 13.87 -7.85 -8.97
CA VAL A 81 13.66 -7.15 -10.24
C VAL A 81 13.30 -5.71 -9.92
N LYS A 82 14.18 -4.74 -10.25
CA LYS A 82 14.06 -3.33 -9.84
C LYS A 82 13.01 -2.54 -10.62
N GLU A 83 11.88 -3.16 -10.94
CA GLU A 83 10.82 -2.62 -11.77
C GLU A 83 9.44 -2.88 -11.16
N ALA A 84 8.54 -1.93 -11.32
CA ALA A 84 7.13 -2.04 -10.94
C ALA A 84 6.30 -1.09 -11.79
N VAL A 85 5.03 -1.43 -12.01
CA VAL A 85 4.06 -0.53 -12.66
C VAL A 85 2.96 -0.19 -11.66
N VAL A 86 2.70 1.11 -11.49
CA VAL A 86 1.62 1.62 -10.63
C VAL A 86 0.42 1.97 -11.49
N ASN A 87 -0.68 1.24 -11.31
CA ASN A 87 -1.96 1.52 -11.97
C ASN A 87 -2.88 2.28 -11.00
N VAL A 88 -3.58 3.30 -11.49
CA VAL A 88 -4.59 4.02 -10.69
C VAL A 88 -5.90 3.25 -10.72
N VAL A 89 -6.45 2.94 -9.54
CA VAL A 89 -7.75 2.25 -9.44
C VAL A 89 -8.88 3.19 -9.80
N SER A 90 -9.65 2.84 -10.82
CA SER A 90 -10.93 3.49 -11.13
C SER A 90 -12.11 2.75 -10.50
N TYR A 91 -13.26 3.40 -10.45
CA TYR A 91 -14.48 2.82 -9.87
C TYR A 91 -14.86 1.48 -10.51
N ASN A 92 -14.70 1.35 -11.84
CA ASN A 92 -15.07 0.15 -12.61
C ASN A 92 -14.28 -1.11 -12.21
N MET A 93 -13.10 -0.95 -11.59
CA MET A 93 -12.23 -2.06 -11.20
C MET A 93 -12.07 -2.20 -9.70
N VAL A 94 -12.83 -1.46 -8.88
CA VAL A 94 -12.68 -1.46 -7.41
C VAL A 94 -12.84 -2.87 -6.82
N GLN A 95 -13.78 -3.65 -7.32
CA GLN A 95 -14.01 -5.02 -6.86
C GLN A 95 -12.82 -5.94 -7.20
N GLN A 96 -12.28 -5.82 -8.42
CA GLN A 96 -11.13 -6.62 -8.85
C GLN A 96 -9.87 -6.25 -8.06
N ALA A 97 -9.67 -4.96 -7.80
CA ALA A 97 -8.59 -4.48 -6.94
C ALA A 97 -8.74 -5.04 -5.51
N SER A 98 -9.96 -5.10 -4.97
CA SER A 98 -10.21 -5.69 -3.64
C SER A 98 -9.92 -7.19 -3.60
N LEU A 99 -10.22 -7.95 -4.66
CA LEU A 99 -9.93 -9.38 -4.70
C LEU A 99 -8.42 -9.69 -4.74
N ALA A 100 -7.62 -8.75 -5.23
CA ALA A 100 -6.17 -8.87 -5.29
C ALA A 100 -5.46 -8.51 -3.97
N SER A 101 -6.18 -8.19 -2.88
CA SER A 101 -5.58 -7.70 -1.63
C SER A 101 -5.03 -8.78 -0.67
N SER A 102 -5.00 -10.03 -1.11
CA SER A 102 -4.62 -11.24 -0.33
C SER A 102 -3.21 -11.24 0.25
#